data_AF-A0A9Q9D650-F1
#
_entry.id   AF-A0A9Q9D650-F1
#
_cell.length_a   1.000
_cell.length_b   1.000
_cell.length_c   1.000
_cell.angle_alpha   90.00
_cell.angle_beta   90.00
_cell.angle_gamma   90.00
#
_symmetry.space_group_name_H-M   'P 1'
#
loop_
_entity.id
_entity.type
_entity.pdbx_description
1 polymer ?
#
loop_
_entity_poly.entity_id
_entity_poly.type
_entity_poly.pdbx_seq_one_letter_code
_entity_poly.pdbx_strand_id
1 'polypeptide(L)'
;MKKIILLYSAVFLIIGGSAYSWYKSQYKGDNYYVRIYDAYKPSEKEVYKKGKKVIRYTYTVQGFDEKGDSQILKFSTFYKIKPYSYLEIFYNEENGSVDWVGRDRSEIPKNALEQLQ
;
A
#
# COMPACT_ATOMS: atom_id res chain seq x y z
N MET A 1 -17.25 14.16 30.56
CA MET A 1 -16.21 13.26 30.00
C MET A 1 -16.49 12.80 28.57
N LYS A 2 -17.71 12.38 28.19
CA LYS A 2 -18.03 11.94 26.81
C LYS A 2 -17.81 12.99 25.71
N LYS A 3 -18.05 14.28 26.01
CA LYS A 3 -17.91 15.39 25.04
C LYS A 3 -16.45 15.75 24.69
N ILE A 4 -15.49 15.46 25.58
CA ILE A 4 -14.07 15.78 25.38
C ILE A 4 -13.40 14.71 24.50
N ILE A 5 -13.83 13.45 24.61
CA ILE A 5 -13.34 12.34 23.77
C ILE A 5 -13.75 12.52 22.30
N LEU A 6 -14.99 12.99 22.07
CA LEU A 6 -15.50 13.31 20.72
C LEU A 6 -14.73 14.47 20.07
N LEU A 7 -14.31 15.46 20.85
CA LEU A 7 -13.57 16.61 20.34
C LEU A 7 -12.14 16.23 19.91
N TYR A 8 -11.45 15.40 20.69
CA TYR A 8 -10.12 14.87 20.30
C TYR A 8 -10.20 13.95 19.08
N SER A 9 -11.23 13.09 18.98
CA SER A 9 -11.46 12.24 17.80
C SER A 9 -11.69 13.05 16.53
N ALA A 10 -12.46 14.14 16.60
CA ALA A 10 -12.70 15.02 15.46
C ALA A 10 -11.43 15.75 14.99
N VAL A 11 -10.55 16.17 15.91
CA VAL A 11 -9.29 16.83 15.57
C VAL A 11 -8.29 15.85 14.91
N PHE A 12 -8.24 14.59 15.35
CA PHE A 12 -7.45 13.55 14.66
C PHE A 12 -7.97 13.25 13.24
N LEU A 13 -9.29 13.28 13.02
CA LEU A 13 -9.88 13.09 11.68
C LEU A 13 -9.58 14.25 10.73
N ILE A 14 -9.54 15.49 11.22
CA ILE A 14 -9.27 16.68 10.38
C ILE A 14 -7.78 16.74 9.99
N ILE A 15 -6.86 16.39 10.90
CA ILE A 15 -5.42 16.37 10.62
C ILE A 15 -5.04 15.15 9.78
N GLY A 16 -5.61 13.97 10.07
CA GLY A 16 -5.43 12.77 9.26
C GLY A 16 -6.02 12.91 7.85
N GLY A 17 -7.22 13.51 7.74
CA GLY A 17 -7.88 13.73 6.46
C GLY A 17 -7.16 14.74 5.56
N SER A 18 -6.62 15.83 6.14
CA SER A 18 -5.89 16.84 5.37
C SER A 18 -4.50 16.37 4.94
N ALA A 19 -3.79 15.60 5.77
CA ALA A 19 -2.54 14.94 5.40
C ALA A 19 -2.75 13.85 4.32
N TYR A 20 -3.82 13.05 4.45
CA TYR A 20 -4.21 12.03 3.46
C TYR A 20 -4.60 12.66 2.11
N SER A 21 -5.36 13.76 2.12
CA SER A 21 -5.72 14.48 0.88
C SER A 21 -4.51 15.12 0.19
N TRP A 22 -3.57 15.70 0.94
CA TRP A 22 -2.36 16.27 0.35
C TRP A 22 -1.43 15.18 -0.22
N TYR A 23 -1.37 14.03 0.45
CA TYR A 23 -0.67 12.84 -0.03
C TYR A 23 -1.33 12.26 -1.30
N LYS A 24 -2.66 12.05 -1.29
CA LYS A 24 -3.44 11.58 -2.45
C LYS A 24 -3.36 12.55 -3.64
N SER A 25 -3.28 13.85 -3.40
CA SER A 25 -3.13 14.85 -4.47
C SER A 25 -1.79 14.76 -5.20
N GLN A 26 -0.76 14.18 -4.58
CA GLN A 26 0.57 14.09 -5.18
C GLN A 26 0.79 12.80 -5.99
N TYR A 27 -0.06 11.79 -5.78
CA TYR A 27 -0.10 10.57 -6.57
C TYR A 27 -1.40 10.56 -7.38
N LYS A 28 -1.32 10.99 -8.65
CA LYS A 28 -2.48 11.12 -9.54
C LYS A 28 -3.15 9.79 -9.95
N GLY A 29 -2.71 8.65 -9.44
CA GLY A 29 -3.28 7.34 -9.74
C GLY A 29 -4.16 6.80 -8.62
N ASP A 30 -5.04 5.86 -8.95
CA ASP A 30 -5.83 5.13 -7.97
C ASP A 30 -4.93 4.30 -7.06
N ASN A 31 -5.22 4.31 -5.76
CA ASN A 31 -4.53 3.46 -4.79
C ASN A 31 -5.09 2.03 -4.92
N TYR A 32 -4.19 1.06 -4.93
CA TYR A 32 -4.57 -0.35 -5.01
C TYR A 32 -4.16 -1.10 -3.75
N TYR A 33 -5.02 -2.01 -3.33
CA TYR A 33 -4.82 -2.83 -2.14
C TYR A 33 -4.44 -4.25 -2.55
N VAL A 34 -3.45 -4.82 -1.87
CA VAL A 34 -2.93 -6.16 -2.14
C VAL A 34 -2.77 -6.95 -0.86
N ARG A 35 -2.82 -8.29 -0.98
CA ARG A 35 -2.43 -9.22 0.07
C ARG A 35 -1.29 -10.09 -0.45
N ILE A 36 -0.16 -10.11 0.25
CA ILE A 36 1.00 -10.89 -0.17
C ILE A 36 0.80 -12.35 0.25
N TYR A 37 0.43 -13.24 -0.66
CA TYR A 37 0.38 -14.69 -0.40
C TYR A 37 1.75 -15.36 -0.51
N ASP A 38 1.92 -16.54 0.11
CA ASP A 38 3.13 -17.37 -0.02
C ASP A 38 3.43 -17.78 -1.47
N ALA A 39 2.40 -17.86 -2.31
CA ALA A 39 2.53 -18.14 -3.72
C ALA A 39 3.25 -17.02 -4.50
N TYR A 40 3.22 -15.77 -4.00
CA TYR A 40 3.94 -14.66 -4.61
C TYR A 40 5.42 -14.72 -4.23
N LYS A 41 6.18 -15.50 -4.98
CA LYS A 41 7.64 -15.52 -4.90
C LYS A 41 8.20 -14.28 -5.60
N PRO A 42 8.80 -13.30 -4.89
CA PRO A 42 9.42 -12.16 -5.53
C PRO A 42 10.62 -12.61 -6.36
N SER A 43 10.91 -11.91 -7.45
CA SER A 43 12.22 -12.05 -8.10
C SER A 43 13.28 -11.31 -7.29
N GLU A 44 14.46 -11.90 -7.20
CA GLU A 44 15.57 -11.38 -6.42
C GLU A 44 16.69 -10.90 -7.36
N LYS A 45 17.20 -9.69 -7.13
CA LYS A 45 18.32 -9.13 -7.88
C LYS A 45 19.34 -8.49 -6.93
N GLU A 46 20.59 -8.92 -7.00
CA GLU A 46 21.69 -8.24 -6.31
C GLU A 46 21.94 -6.87 -6.95
N VAL A 47 21.96 -5.83 -6.14
CA VAL A 47 22.26 -4.46 -6.57
C VAL A 47 23.17 -3.79 -5.56
N TYR A 48 23.94 -2.80 -6.01
CA TYR A 48 24.72 -1.95 -5.12
C TYR A 48 23.91 -0.74 -4.70
N LYS A 49 23.78 -0.52 -3.38
CA LYS A 49 23.15 0.67 -2.80
C LYS A 49 24.08 1.24 -1.74
N LYS A 50 24.48 2.50 -1.90
CA LYS A 50 25.43 3.19 -0.99
C LYS A 50 26.71 2.36 -0.74
N GLY A 51 27.27 1.78 -1.81
CA GLY A 51 28.49 0.97 -1.74
C GLY A 51 28.35 -0.42 -1.13
N LYS A 52 27.15 -0.84 -0.71
CA LYS A 52 26.89 -2.18 -0.17
C LYS A 52 26.07 -3.01 -1.16
N LYS A 53 26.39 -4.30 -1.28
CA LYS A 53 25.54 -5.29 -1.96
C LYS A 53 24.28 -5.52 -1.15
N VAL A 54 23.12 -5.38 -1.78
CA VAL A 54 21.81 -5.65 -1.20
C VAL A 54 20.95 -6.41 -2.19
N ILE A 55 20.02 -7.22 -1.70
CA ILE A 55 19.02 -7.89 -2.55
C ILE A 55 17.82 -6.96 -2.73
N ARG A 56 17.42 -6.76 -3.99
CA ARG A 56 16.16 -6.13 -4.36
C ARG A 56 15.14 -7.22 -4.67
N TYR A 57 14.02 -7.20 -3.95
CA TYR A 57 12.87 -8.04 -4.17
C TYR A 57 11.88 -7.31 -5.06
N THR A 58 11.47 -7.92 -6.18
CA THR A 58 10.42 -7.37 -7.05
C THR A 58 9.20 -8.28 -7.00
N TYR A 59 8.08 -7.70 -6.61
CA TYR A 59 6.79 -8.38 -6.53
C TYR A 59 5.95 -8.01 -7.76
N THR A 60 5.32 -9.01 -8.36
CA THR A 60 4.24 -8.85 -9.33
C THR A 60 3.00 -9.48 -8.72
N VAL A 61 2.00 -8.66 -8.40
CA VAL A 61 0.80 -9.07 -7.66
C VAL A 61 -0.44 -8.49 -8.30
N GLN A 62 -1.58 -9.16 -8.12
CA GLN A 62 -2.87 -8.59 -8.46
C GLN A 62 -3.38 -7.79 -7.27
N GLY A 63 -3.70 -6.52 -7.49
CA GLY A 63 -4.33 -5.64 -6.51
C GLY A 63 -5.71 -5.18 -6.96
N PHE A 64 -6.45 -4.60 -6.03
CA PHE A 64 -7.81 -4.14 -6.24
C PHE A 64 -7.96 -2.72 -5.71
N ASP A 65 -8.61 -1.84 -6.46
CA ASP A 65 -8.89 -0.49 -6.01
C ASP A 65 -10.03 -0.44 -4.97
N GLU A 66 -10.41 0.75 -4.52
CA GLU A 66 -11.52 0.93 -3.56
C GLU A 66 -12.87 0.38 -4.06
N LYS A 67 -13.06 0.26 -5.39
CA LYS A 67 -14.29 -0.27 -6.02
C LYS A 67 -14.25 -1.80 -6.17
N GLY A 68 -13.07 -2.40 -6.09
CA GLY A 68 -12.84 -3.82 -6.33
C GLY A 68 -12.36 -4.11 -7.76
N ASP A 69 -12.01 -3.09 -8.54
CA ASP A 69 -11.48 -3.25 -9.89
C ASP A 69 -10.01 -3.70 -9.82
N SER A 70 -9.67 -4.73 -10.59
CA SER A 70 -8.36 -5.39 -10.48
C SER A 70 -7.29 -4.77 -11.38
N GLN A 71 -6.06 -4.68 -10.89
CA GLN A 71 -4.88 -4.25 -11.63
C GLN A 71 -3.67 -5.13 -11.30
N ILE A 72 -2.85 -5.44 -12.31
CA ILE A 72 -1.53 -6.05 -12.05
C ILE A 72 -0.54 -4.96 -11.68
N LEU A 73 0.06 -5.12 -10.51
CA LEU A 73 0.99 -4.18 -9.91
C LEU A 73 2.38 -4.81 -9.84
N LYS A 74 3.39 -4.00 -10.15
CA LYS A 74 4.79 -4.43 -10.07
C LYS A 74 5.58 -3.40 -9.28
N PHE A 75 6.07 -3.81 -8.12
CA PHE A 75 6.82 -2.93 -7.23
C PHE A 75 8.05 -3.63 -6.66
N SER A 76 9.04 -2.83 -6.23
CA SER A 76 10.32 -3.30 -5.72
C SER A 76 10.59 -2.81 -4.30
N THR A 77 11.23 -3.64 -3.49
CA THR A 77 11.67 -3.29 -2.14
C THR A 77 13.02 -3.95 -1.82
N PHE A 78 13.70 -3.46 -0.78
CA PHE A 78 14.97 -4.00 -0.29
C PHE A 78 14.81 -4.93 0.92
N TYR A 79 13.56 -5.21 1.30
CA TYR A 79 13.24 -6.11 2.40
C TYR A 79 12.11 -7.05 1.97
N LYS A 80 12.21 -8.31 2.36
CA LYS A 80 11.21 -9.32 2.04
C LYS A 80 9.95 -9.06 2.86
N ILE A 81 8.82 -8.95 2.19
CA ILE A 81 7.52 -8.72 2.82
C ILE A 81 7.02 -10.02 3.41
N LYS A 82 6.51 -9.95 4.65
CA LYS A 82 5.97 -11.12 5.35
C LYS A 82 4.70 -11.60 4.62
N PRO A 83 4.52 -12.92 4.45
CA PRO A 83 3.28 -13.48 3.95
C PRO A 83 2.06 -13.01 4.76
N TYR A 84 0.94 -12.90 4.05
CA TYR A 84 -0.37 -12.43 4.48
C TYR A 84 -0.43 -10.98 4.96
N SER A 85 0.59 -10.18 4.69
CA SER A 85 0.55 -8.73 4.92
C SER A 85 -0.36 -8.06 3.89
N TYR A 86 -1.17 -7.11 4.34
CA TYR A 86 -1.92 -6.21 3.46
C TYR A 86 -1.10 -4.96 3.19
N LEU A 87 -1.09 -4.52 1.92
CA LEU A 87 -0.41 -3.30 1.52
C LEU A 87 -1.35 -2.42 0.69
N GLU A 88 -1.16 -1.11 0.81
CA GLU A 88 -1.68 -0.12 -0.12
C GLU A 88 -0.53 0.32 -1.03
N ILE A 89 -0.73 0.20 -2.34
CA ILE A 89 0.22 0.52 -3.39
C ILE A 89 -0.20 1.84 -4.03
N PHE A 90 0.70 2.81 -4.00
CA PHE A 90 0.52 4.10 -4.63
C PHE A 90 0.96 4.00 -6.09
N TYR A 91 -0.04 3.86 -6.97
CA TYR A 91 0.19 3.68 -8.39
C TYR A 91 0.31 5.04 -9.08
N ASN A 92 1.27 5.16 -10.00
CA ASN A 92 1.40 6.30 -10.90
C ASN A 92 1.53 5.76 -12.32
N GLU A 93 0.57 6.06 -13.18
CA GLU A 93 0.57 5.56 -14.57
C GLU A 93 1.85 5.91 -15.35
N GLU A 94 2.49 7.05 -15.08
CA GLU A 94 3.71 7.48 -15.78
C GLU A 94 4.94 6.63 -15.39
N ASN A 95 4.99 6.11 -14.17
CA ASN A 95 6.17 5.44 -13.59
C ASN A 95 5.92 4.01 -13.10
N GLY A 96 4.67 3.53 -13.15
CA GLY A 96 4.21 2.29 -12.51
C GLY A 96 3.97 2.44 -11.00
N SER A 97 4.16 1.37 -10.24
CA SER A 97 4.02 1.43 -8.77
C SER A 97 5.17 2.23 -8.16
N VAL A 98 4.85 3.32 -7.47
CA VAL A 98 5.85 4.28 -6.97
C VAL A 98 6.27 3.95 -5.55
N ASP A 99 5.31 3.63 -4.70
CA ASP A 99 5.55 3.38 -3.28
C ASP A 99 4.45 2.49 -2.70
N TRP A 100 4.65 2.04 -1.47
CA TRP A 100 3.67 1.22 -0.76
C TRP A 100 3.78 1.38 0.75
N VAL A 101 2.66 1.12 1.42
CA VAL A 101 2.59 1.12 2.89
C VAL A 101 1.86 -0.12 3.38
N GLY A 102 2.30 -0.66 4.51
CA GLY A 102 1.58 -1.74 5.20
C GLY A 102 0.28 -1.21 5.81
N ARG A 103 -0.78 -2.00 5.70
CA ARG A 103 -2.10 -1.69 6.25
C ARG A 103 -2.60 -2.82 7.13
N ASP A 104 -3.39 -2.48 8.13
CA ASP A 104 -4.20 -3.45 8.84
C ASP A 104 -5.38 -3.88 7.97
N ARG A 105 -5.85 -5.11 8.16
CA ARG A 105 -7.00 -5.65 7.41
C ARG A 105 -8.24 -4.74 7.52
N SER A 106 -8.43 -4.08 8.67
CA SER A 106 -9.54 -3.17 8.92
C SER A 106 -9.45 -1.83 8.17
N GLU A 107 -8.27 -1.48 7.67
CA GLU A 107 -8.05 -0.26 6.88
C GLU A 107 -8.30 -0.50 5.38
N ILE A 108 -8.49 -1.76 4.96
CA ILE A 108 -8.76 -2.12 3.57
C ILE A 108 -10.23 -1.84 3.24
N PRO A 109 -10.53 -1.11 2.14
CA PRO A 109 -11.89 -0.92 1.68
C PRO A 109 -12.63 -2.23 1.51
N LYS A 110 -13.91 -2.26 1.88
CA LYS A 110 -14.71 -3.48 1.91
C LYS A 110 -14.68 -4.24 0.58
N ASN A 111 -14.88 -3.53 -0.53
CA ASN A 111 -14.95 -4.15 -1.86
C ASN A 111 -13.59 -4.75 -2.26
N ALA A 112 -12.48 -4.05 -2.01
CA ALA A 112 -11.14 -4.58 -2.22
C ALA A 112 -10.88 -5.80 -1.33
N LEU A 113 -11.27 -5.72 -0.06
CA LEU A 113 -11.06 -6.79 0.93
C LEU A 113 -11.82 -8.07 0.58
N GLU A 114 -13.00 -7.97 -0.04
CA GLU A 114 -13.76 -9.12 -0.54
C GLU A 114 -13.01 -9.85 -1.66
N GLN A 115 -12.28 -9.13 -2.51
CA GLN A 115 -11.45 -9.72 -3.56
C GLN A 115 -10.12 -10.32 -3.03
N LEU A 116 -9.66 -9.85 -1.87
CA LEU A 116 -8.39 -10.24 -1.23
C LEU A 116 -8.54 -11.40 -0.21
N GLN A 117 -9.67 -12.09 -0.18
CA GLN A 117 -9.95 -13.18 0.76
C GLN A 117 -9.43 -14.53 0.28
#